data_AF-X1RZU2-F1
#
_entry.id   AF-X1RZU2-F1
#
_cell.length_a   1.000
_cell.length_b   1.000
_cell.length_c   1.000
_cell.angle_alpha   90.00
_cell.angle_beta   90.00
_cell.angle_gamma   90.00
#
_symmetry.space_group_name_H-M   'P 1'
#
loop_
_entity.id
_entity.type
_entity.pdbx_description
1 polymer ?
#
loop_
_entity_poly.entity_id
_entity_poly.type
_entity_poly.pdbx_seq_one_letter_code
_entity_poly.pdbx_strand_id
1 'polypeptide(L)'
;MELKLKNDEKAVIDLSKTNEVDFIIVSAKDWKVIPFENLIAAMHTNDTDLIALVEDIEEAELMLKTLEIGVDGILIIPKNVNDIIKLKSLIQPGIKIELAKAKITKIQNIPESERVCVDSTSLLQPG
;
A
#
# COMPACT_ATOMS: atom_id res chain seq x y z
N MET A 1 14.27 14.91 3.81
CA MET A 1 14.87 15.45 5.05
C MET A 1 15.12 14.29 6.01
N GLU A 2 16.27 14.25 6.70
CA GLU A 2 16.57 13.21 7.69
C GLU A 2 16.21 13.71 9.09
N LEU A 3 15.32 13.00 9.82
CA LEU A 3 14.94 13.33 11.18
C LEU A 3 16.00 12.84 12.16
N LYS A 4 16.60 13.77 12.92
CA LYS A 4 17.56 13.48 13.99
C LYS A 4 17.09 13.99 15.33
N LEU A 5 16.40 15.13 15.34
CA LEU A 5 15.97 15.83 16.52
C LEU A 5 14.50 16.22 16.40
N LYS A 6 13.85 16.47 17.54
CA LYS A 6 12.46 16.93 17.60
C LYS A 6 12.23 18.28 16.90
N ASN A 7 13.28 19.08 16.70
CA ASN A 7 13.20 20.31 15.91
C ASN A 7 13.03 20.05 14.41
N ASP A 8 13.50 18.90 13.90
CA ASP A 8 13.34 18.55 12.50
C ASP A 8 11.87 18.26 12.18
N GLU A 9 11.16 17.60 13.09
CA GLU A 9 9.71 17.36 12.98
C GLU A 9 8.93 18.69 12.86
N LYS A 10 9.27 19.68 13.68
CA LYS A 10 8.63 21.00 13.62
C LYS A 10 8.87 21.70 12.29
N ALA A 11 10.11 21.65 11.79
CA ALA A 11 10.44 22.27 10.51
C ALA A 11 9.63 21.65 9.35
N VAL A 12 9.43 20.32 9.37
CA VAL A 12 8.58 19.64 8.38
C VAL A 12 7.11 20.06 8.51
N ILE A 13 6.58 20.14 9.74
CA ILE A 13 5.20 20.57 10.00
C ILE A 13 4.96 22.03 9.62
N ASP A 14 5.93 22.91 9.85
CA ASP A 14 5.81 24.31 9.50
C ASP A 14 5.87 24.50 7.98
N LEU A 15 6.74 23.75 7.30
CA LEU A 15 6.82 23.74 5.84
C LEU A 15 5.54 23.18 5.19
N SER A 16 4.94 22.13 5.75
CA SER A 16 3.71 21.55 5.19
C SER A 16 2.49 22.45 5.33
N LYS A 17 2.55 23.51 6.14
CA LYS A 17 1.48 24.51 6.28
C LYS A 17 1.62 25.69 5.34
N THR A 18 2.79 25.88 4.71
CA THR A 18 2.97 26.99 3.78
C THR A 18 2.28 26.74 2.44
N ASN A 19 1.92 25.49 2.15
CA ASN A 19 1.38 25.01 0.86
C ASN A 19 2.26 25.42 -0.34
N GLU A 20 3.57 25.62 -0.11
CA GLU A 20 4.53 25.92 -1.18
C GLU A 20 5.07 24.65 -1.87
N VAL A 21 4.82 23.48 -1.26
CA VAL A 21 5.30 22.18 -1.74
C VAL A 21 4.16 21.17 -1.76
N ASP A 22 4.10 20.38 -2.83
CA ASP A 22 3.08 19.33 -2.99
C ASP A 22 3.37 18.11 -2.10
N PHE A 23 4.65 17.82 -1.83
CA PHE A 23 5.05 16.68 -1.00
C PHE A 23 6.37 16.90 -0.27
N ILE A 24 6.56 16.19 0.84
CA ILE A 24 7.80 16.18 1.63
C ILE A 24 8.26 14.75 1.84
N ILE A 25 9.50 14.45 1.42
CA ILE A 25 10.13 13.15 1.65
C ILE A 25 10.93 13.19 2.96
N VAL A 26 10.65 12.26 3.86
CA VAL A 26 11.25 12.19 5.20
C VAL A 26 11.89 10.82 5.44
N SER A 27 13.05 10.80 6.10
CA SER A 27 13.75 9.57 6.52
C SER A 27 14.10 9.64 8.00
N ALA A 28 14.02 8.54 8.73
CA ALA A 28 14.50 8.42 10.10
C ALA A 28 15.43 7.21 10.22
N LYS A 29 16.48 7.27 11.06
CA LYS A 29 17.45 6.17 11.23
C LYS A 29 17.09 5.22 12.37
N ASP A 30 17.04 5.72 13.60
CA ASP A 30 17.11 4.84 14.79
C ASP A 30 15.76 4.64 15.51
N TRP A 31 14.82 5.56 15.36
CA TRP A 31 13.53 5.56 16.07
C TRP A 31 12.43 6.06 15.13
N LYS A 32 11.94 5.19 14.24
CA LYS A 32 11.13 5.64 13.09
C LYS A 32 9.65 5.85 13.44
N VAL A 33 9.06 5.02 14.31
CA VAL A 33 7.61 5.01 14.56
C VAL A 33 7.10 6.33 15.18
N ILE A 34 7.63 6.74 16.34
CA ILE A 34 7.12 7.90 17.08
C ILE A 34 7.21 9.21 16.27
N PRO A 35 8.34 9.53 15.58
CA PRO A 35 8.39 10.72 14.75
C PRO A 35 7.39 10.71 13.60
N PHE A 36 7.19 9.55 12.94
CA PHE A 36 6.18 9.43 11.90
C PHE A 36 4.75 9.54 12.46
N GLU A 37 4.46 8.99 13.65
CA GLU A 37 3.17 9.21 14.33
C GLU A 37 2.89 10.71 14.54
N ASN A 38 3.89 11.47 15.02
CA ASN A 38 3.74 12.92 15.20
C ASN A 38 3.51 13.67 13.88
N LEU A 39 4.26 13.30 12.84
CA LEU A 39 4.13 13.92 11.51
C LEU A 39 2.77 13.61 10.88
N ILE A 40 2.34 12.35 10.87
CA ILE A 40 1.03 11.93 10.36
C ILE A 40 -0.08 12.68 11.11
N ALA A 41 -0.04 12.70 12.45
CA ALA A 41 -1.04 13.41 13.24
C ALA A 41 -1.10 14.91 12.92
N ALA A 42 0.03 15.54 12.63
CA ALA A 42 0.10 16.96 12.32
C ALA A 42 -0.19 17.32 10.85
N MET A 43 0.02 16.39 9.92
CA MET A 43 -0.04 16.64 8.48
C MET A 43 -1.24 16.02 7.77
N HIS A 44 -1.95 15.05 8.35
CA HIS A 44 -3.05 14.34 7.68
C HIS A 44 -4.22 15.24 7.22
N THR A 45 -4.30 16.48 7.68
CA THR A 45 -5.30 17.48 7.26
C THR A 45 -4.75 18.52 6.29
N ASN A 46 -3.46 18.47 5.97
CA ASN A 46 -2.79 19.45 5.11
C ASN A 46 -2.84 18.99 3.65
N ASP A 47 -2.64 19.92 2.73
CA ASP A 47 -2.63 19.62 1.29
C ASP A 47 -1.25 19.12 0.79
N THR A 48 -0.26 18.98 1.67
CA THR A 48 1.09 18.51 1.35
C THR A 48 1.25 17.05 1.75
N ASP A 49 1.60 16.19 0.79
CA ASP A 49 1.78 14.75 1.00
C ASP A 49 3.04 14.43 1.82
N LEU A 50 2.93 13.53 2.78
CA LEU A 50 4.05 12.96 3.53
C LEU A 50 4.54 11.66 2.86
N ILE A 51 5.79 11.66 2.40
CA ILE A 51 6.42 10.48 1.80
C ILE A 51 7.52 9.93 2.71
N ALA A 52 7.40 8.67 3.15
CA ALA A 52 8.42 8.01 3.96
C ALA A 52 9.47 7.31 3.09
N LEU A 53 10.76 7.61 3.32
CA LEU A 53 11.85 6.79 2.81
C LEU A 53 11.98 5.52 3.66
N VAL A 54 11.81 4.36 3.05
CA VAL A 54 11.82 3.05 3.71
C VAL A 54 12.89 2.14 3.12
N GLU A 55 13.47 1.28 3.96
CA GLU A 55 14.60 0.41 3.57
C GLU A 55 14.15 -0.95 3.03
N ASP A 56 12.96 -1.40 3.44
CA ASP A 56 12.40 -2.69 3.08
C ASP A 56 10.85 -2.68 3.10
N ILE A 57 10.27 -3.84 2.79
CA ILE A 57 8.82 -4.03 2.67
C ILE A 57 8.12 -4.02 4.04
N GLU A 58 8.82 -4.44 5.10
CA GLU A 58 8.26 -4.49 6.45
C GLU A 58 8.11 -3.06 6.98
N GLU A 59 9.11 -2.21 6.75
CA GLU A 59 9.05 -0.79 7.05
C GLU A 59 8.00 -0.07 6.18
N ALA A 60 7.90 -0.41 4.89
CA ALA A 60 6.86 0.10 4.02
C ALA A 60 5.45 -0.18 4.57
N GLU A 61 5.19 -1.43 4.96
CA GLU A 61 3.91 -1.83 5.54
C GLU A 61 3.62 -1.09 6.87
N LEU A 62 4.63 -0.94 7.71
CA LEU A 62 4.52 -0.22 8.98
C LEU A 62 4.14 1.26 8.75
N MET A 63 4.86 1.97 7.88
CA MET A 63 4.61 3.38 7.61
C MET A 63 3.24 3.62 6.96
N LEU A 64 2.82 2.74 6.04
CA LEU A 64 1.51 2.81 5.40
C LEU A 64 0.33 2.53 6.34
N LYS A 65 0.57 1.92 7.51
CA LYS A 65 -0.48 1.53 8.47
C LYS A 65 -0.41 2.25 9.82
N THR A 66 0.59 3.10 10.01
CA THR A 66 0.83 3.80 11.28
C THR A 66 -0.39 4.67 11.64
N LEU A 67 -0.83 4.62 12.90
CA LEU A 67 -2.05 5.27 13.40
C LEU A 67 -3.36 4.89 12.66
N GLU A 68 -3.38 3.80 11.90
CA GLU A 68 -4.49 3.43 10.99
C GLU A 68 -4.77 4.46 9.87
N ILE A 69 -3.93 5.49 9.77
CA ILE A 69 -3.99 6.55 8.76
C ILE A 69 -2.90 6.31 7.72
N GLY A 70 -1.67 6.07 8.18
CA GLY A 70 -0.49 5.88 7.35
C GLY A 70 0.10 7.20 6.83
N VAL A 71 1.23 7.06 6.13
CA VAL A 71 1.79 8.12 5.28
C VAL A 71 1.12 8.10 3.90
N ASP A 72 1.09 9.25 3.22
CA ASP A 72 0.47 9.39 1.90
C ASP A 72 1.24 8.63 0.81
N GLY A 73 2.55 8.45 1.00
CA GLY A 73 3.38 7.69 0.08
C GLY A 73 4.65 7.12 0.72
N ILE A 74 5.29 6.22 -0.02
CA ILE A 74 6.58 5.64 0.35
C ILE A 74 7.56 5.72 -0.80
N LEU A 75 8.83 5.92 -0.46
CA LEU A 75 9.96 5.85 -1.37
C LEU A 75 10.84 4.67 -0.94
N ILE A 76 11.02 3.70 -1.83
CA ILE A 76 11.84 2.51 -1.60
C ILE A 76 12.82 2.32 -2.76
N ILE A 77 14.04 1.88 -2.45
CA ILE A 77 15.01 1.44 -3.45
C ILE A 77 14.96 -0.10 -3.48
N PRO A 78 14.20 -0.72 -4.40
CA PRO A 78 14.04 -2.16 -4.42
C PRO A 78 15.37 -2.84 -4.74
N LYS A 79 15.69 -3.90 -4.00
CA LYS A 79 16.93 -4.69 -4.19
C LYS A 79 16.73 -5.76 -5.26
N ASN A 80 15.48 -6.19 -5.47
CA ASN A 80 15.12 -7.22 -6.45
C ASN A 80 13.65 -7.09 -6.89
N VAL A 81 13.25 -7.86 -7.91
CA VAL A 81 11.89 -7.83 -8.49
C VAL A 81 10.81 -8.27 -7.49
N ASN A 82 11.11 -9.17 -6.54
CA ASN A 82 10.13 -9.61 -5.56
C ASN A 82 9.71 -8.49 -4.61
N ASP A 83 10.59 -7.51 -4.35
CA ASP A 83 10.24 -6.35 -3.52
C ASP A 83 9.08 -5.57 -4.16
N ILE A 84 9.11 -5.40 -5.49
CA ILE A 84 8.05 -4.72 -6.25
C ILE A 84 6.73 -5.52 -6.19
N ILE A 85 6.81 -6.86 -6.34
CA ILE A 85 5.63 -7.74 -6.27
C ILE A 85 4.98 -7.65 -4.89
N LYS A 86 5.79 -7.73 -3.82
CA LYS A 86 5.30 -7.62 -2.45
C LYS A 86 4.70 -6.24 -2.17
N LEU A 87 5.35 -5.17 -2.63
CA LEU A 87 4.84 -3.81 -2.49
C LEU A 87 3.47 -3.64 -3.16
N LYS A 88 3.31 -4.16 -4.37
CA LYS A 88 2.00 -4.17 -5.06
C LYS A 88 0.94 -4.88 -4.23
N SER A 89 1.28 -6.01 -3.60
CA SER A 89 0.33 -6.77 -2.79
C SER A 89 -0.10 -6.04 -1.50
N LEU A 90 0.74 -5.14 -0.97
CA LEU A 90 0.41 -4.29 0.19
C LEU A 90 -0.59 -3.19 -0.18
N ILE A 91 -0.36 -2.50 -1.29
CA ILE A 91 -1.16 -1.34 -1.73
C ILE A 91 -2.48 -1.80 -2.36
N GLN A 92 -2.42 -2.85 -3.17
CA GLN A 92 -3.56 -3.40 -3.86
C GLN A 92 -3.74 -4.86 -3.42
N PRO A 93 -4.37 -5.08 -2.25
CA PRO A 93 -4.70 -6.43 -1.82
C PRO A 93 -5.53 -7.10 -2.90
N GLY A 94 -5.11 -8.30 -3.30
CA GLY A 94 -5.85 -9.09 -4.28
C GLY A 94 -7.30 -9.29 -3.83
N ILE A 95 -8.21 -9.44 -4.78
CA ILE A 95 -9.61 -9.75 -4.47
C ILE A 95 -9.63 -11.13 -3.79
N LYS A 96 -9.99 -11.16 -2.51
CA LYS A 96 -10.16 -12.40 -1.76
C LYS A 96 -11.56 -12.93 -2.04
N ILE A 97 -11.66 -13.87 -2.97
CA ILE A 97 -12.92 -14.51 -3.31
C ILE A 97 -13.16 -15.65 -2.32
N GLU A 98 -14.25 -15.59 -1.56
CA GLU A 98 -14.66 -16.71 -0.72
C GLU A 98 -15.11 -17.88 -1.61
N LEU A 99 -14.42 -19.01 -1.48
CA LEU A 99 -14.79 -20.22 -2.19
C LEU A 99 -15.89 -20.95 -1.43
N ALA A 100 -16.96 -21.33 -2.15
CA ALA A 100 -18.03 -22.14 -1.61
C ALA A 100 -17.90 -23.61 -2.04
N LYS A 101 -18.41 -24.52 -1.21
CA LYS A 101 -18.50 -25.93 -1.58
C LYS A 101 -19.60 -26.10 -2.64
N ALA A 102 -19.26 -26.72 -3.77
CA ALA A 102 -20.22 -27.15 -4.78
C ALA A 102 -20.51 -28.64 -4.65
N LYS A 103 -21.75 -29.06 -4.91
CA LYS A 103 -22.14 -30.47 -4.96
C LYS A 103 -22.17 -30.93 -6.42
N ILE A 104 -21.47 -32.02 -6.72
CA ILE A 104 -21.61 -32.70 -8.02
C ILE A 104 -23.00 -33.34 -8.06
N THR A 105 -23.82 -32.93 -9.03
CA THR A 105 -25.19 -33.44 -9.21
C THR A 105 -25.27 -34.58 -10.21
N LYS A 106 -24.36 -34.62 -11.20
CA LYS A 106 -24.33 -35.63 -12.25
C LYS A 106 -22.93 -35.75 -12.85
N ILE A 107 -22.57 -36.95 -13.27
CA ILE A 107 -21.38 -37.24 -14.07
C ILE A 107 -21.85 -37.91 -15.36
N GLN A 108 -21.33 -37.48 -16.50
CA GLN A 108 -21.64 -38.07 -17.80
C GLN A 108 -20.35 -38.23 -18.62
N ASN A 109 -20.23 -39.34 -19.34
CA ASN A 109 -19.15 -39.54 -20.30
C ASN A 109 -19.49 -38.80 -21.59
N ILE A 110 -18.54 -38.01 -22.09
CA ILE A 110 -18.66 -37.25 -23.33
C ILE A 110 -17.66 -37.79 -24.37
N PRO A 111 -17.99 -37.75 -25.68
CA PRO A 111 -17.10 -38.22 -26.73
C PRO A 111 -15.82 -37.38 -26.82
N GLU A 112 -14.73 -37.96 -27.37
CA GLU A 112 -13.40 -37.32 -27.47
C GLU A 112 -13.36 -35.99 -28.25
N SER A 113 -14.44 -35.63 -28.95
CA SER A 113 -14.52 -34.40 -29.74
C SER A 113 -15.35 -33.27 -29.09
N GLU A 114 -15.94 -33.47 -27.91
CA GLU A 114 -16.64 -32.38 -27.19
C GLU A 114 -15.65 -31.53 -26.37
N ARG A 115 -15.80 -30.20 -26.46
CA ARG A 115 -15.07 -29.24 -25.61
C ARG A 115 -16.06 -28.64 -24.61
N VAL A 116 -15.75 -28.74 -23.32
CA VAL A 116 -16.53 -28.11 -22.26
C VAL A 116 -15.79 -26.88 -21.78
N CYS A 117 -16.40 -25.70 -21.95
CA CYS A 117 -15.86 -24.45 -21.44
C CYS A 117 -16.53 -24.12 -20.10
N VAL A 118 -15.72 -23.68 -19.13
CA VAL A 118 -16.23 -22.93 -17.97
C VAL A 118 -16.14 -21.47 -18.36
N ASP A 119 -17.28 -20.85 -18.65
CA ASP A 119 -17.36 -19.46 -19.07
C ASP A 119 -17.94 -18.60 -17.95
N SER A 120 -17.23 -17.52 -17.62
CA SER A 120 -17.61 -16.51 -16.61
C SER A 120 -17.92 -15.16 -17.24
N THR A 121 -18.04 -15.06 -18.57
CA THR A 121 -18.39 -13.81 -19.28
C THR A 121 -19.72 -13.22 -18.81
N SER A 122 -20.64 -14.06 -18.31
CA SER A 122 -21.90 -13.63 -17.70
C SER A 122 -21.73 -12.83 -16.40
N LEU A 123 -20.55 -12.87 -15.77
CA LEU A 123 -20.20 -12.07 -14.60
C LEU A 123 -19.61 -10.70 -14.96
N LEU A 124 -19.35 -10.43 -16.25
CA LEU A 124 -18.83 -9.14 -16.71
C LEU A 124 -19.99 -8.15 -16.91
N GLN A 125 -19.77 -6.88 -16.53
CA GLN A 125 -20.71 -5.81 -16.84
C GLN A 125 -20.39 -5.17 -18.20
N PRO A 126 -21.39 -4.67 -18.94
CA PRO A 126 -21.15 -3.90 -20.16
C PRO A 126 -20.25 -2.70 -19.88
N GLY A 127 -19.23 -2.51 -20.72
CA GLY A 127 -18.32 -1.38 -20.67
C GLY A 127 -18.93 -0.10 -21.22
#